data_AF-A0A382NAZ9-F1
#
_entry.id   AF-A0A382NAZ9-F1
#
_cell.length_a   1.000
_cell.length_b   1.000
_cell.length_c   1.000
_cell.angle_alpha   90.00
_cell.angle_beta   90.00
_cell.angle_gamma   90.00
#
_symmetry.space_group_name_H-M   'P 1'
#
loop_
_entity.id
_entity.type
_entity.pdbx_description
1 polymer ?
#
loop_
_entity_poly.entity_id
_entity_poly.type
_entity_poly.pdbx_seq_one_letter_code
_entity_poly.pdbx_strand_id
1 'polypeptide(L)'
;NETLYIYADDRYVPTSNNVRIRVLHRMLNIQYAANLEFRNINFFGGSIDLHGINVLVEDCNFEYLHDITLPAFRDHGPLCAGLFGWQVDFINCVFSHIPFVYSLKIKGHFSLVENALLTNMDWYANPGGGAPALGNVCRYMTVENSKIGGVGGSKLMEYCRIEDYIDPCDCSGINRGAHGAVRSMTRYNWVINGPGANGMRFDGGRTGAGNRRGVVHNIVTIGNNRGMKLKGDYHKVYHVAAYDNSRWDVQLFDGKYAEPGELNQDLPQDYTPGNRHSVLKNSLVESSLGCPTPDCWPYPESENDWSNPRDALHLLGEGIWFGRALGMPLPHNELADPWYQNLYAEDSSGIYATGYPHPTDRAQDYDFRPR
;
A
#
# COMPACT_ATOMS: atom_id res chain seq x y z
N ASN A 1 -3.26 3.03 47.06
CA ASN A 1 -1.90 2.70 46.56
C ASN A 1 -2.04 1.93 45.28
N GLU A 2 -1.70 2.58 44.17
CA GLU A 2 -1.46 1.91 42.90
C GLU A 2 0.05 1.67 42.82
N THR A 3 0.45 0.43 42.60
CA THR A 3 1.87 0.03 42.55
C THR A 3 2.12 -0.65 41.22
N LEU A 4 3.04 -0.10 40.42
CA LEU A 4 3.49 -0.69 39.18
C LEU A 4 4.69 -1.59 39.45
N TYR A 5 4.58 -2.86 39.08
CA TYR A 5 5.68 -3.82 39.14
C TYR A 5 6.27 -3.98 37.74
N ILE A 6 7.59 -3.87 37.63
CA ILE A 6 8.32 -4.03 36.35
C ILE A 6 9.36 -5.13 36.55
N TYR A 7 9.34 -6.14 35.68
CA TYR A 7 10.40 -7.12 35.60
C TYR A 7 11.39 -6.65 34.53
N ALA A 8 12.52 -6.10 34.97
CA ALA A 8 13.49 -5.52 34.06
C ALA A 8 14.43 -6.58 33.49
N ASP A 9 14.85 -6.36 32.24
CA ASP A 9 16.01 -7.03 31.68
C ASP A 9 17.27 -6.53 32.39
N ASP A 10 18.23 -7.41 32.67
CA ASP A 10 19.47 -7.07 33.38
C ASP A 10 20.28 -5.95 32.69
N ARG A 11 20.06 -5.73 31.38
CA ARG A 11 20.67 -4.63 30.62
C ARG A 11 19.98 -3.28 30.81
N TYR A 12 18.76 -3.27 31.35
CA TYR A 12 17.90 -2.10 31.48
C TYR A 12 17.33 -1.97 32.89
N VAL A 13 18.21 -2.03 33.89
CA VAL A 13 17.83 -1.86 35.30
C VAL A 13 17.15 -0.48 35.50
N PRO A 14 15.93 -0.43 36.04
CA PRO A 14 15.20 0.82 36.26
C PRO A 14 15.93 1.74 37.23
N THR A 15 15.96 3.01 36.88
CA THR A 15 16.49 4.13 37.66
C THR A 15 15.47 5.27 37.63
N SER A 16 15.71 6.32 38.41
CA SER A 16 14.86 7.52 38.38
C SER A 16 14.86 8.25 37.03
N ASN A 17 15.81 7.97 36.14
CA ASN A 17 16.05 8.76 34.93
C ASN A 17 15.71 8.02 33.62
N ASN A 18 15.55 6.69 33.66
CA ASN A 18 15.32 5.86 32.48
C ASN A 18 13.92 5.22 32.44
N VAL A 19 13.08 5.50 33.44
CA VAL A 19 11.66 5.10 33.44
C VAL A 19 10.81 6.33 33.14
N ARG A 20 10.01 6.25 32.08
CA ARG A 20 9.01 7.28 31.75
C ARG A 20 7.63 6.64 31.75
N ILE A 21 6.75 7.17 32.57
CA ILE A 21 5.35 6.75 32.64
C ILE A 21 4.51 7.92 32.17
N ARG A 22 3.59 7.65 31.26
CA ARG A 22 2.63 8.64 30.81
C ARG A 22 1.50 8.78 31.83
N VAL A 23 1.17 10.01 32.18
CA VAL A 23 0.14 10.33 33.19
C VAL A 23 -1.14 10.95 32.62
N LEU A 24 -1.12 11.41 31.36
CA LEU A 24 -2.27 12.03 30.70
C LEU A 24 -2.68 11.27 29.43
N HIS A 25 -3.96 11.36 29.08
CA HIS A 25 -4.50 10.79 27.83
C HIS A 25 -4.06 11.61 26.61
N ARG A 26 -4.29 12.92 26.66
CA ARG A 26 -3.97 13.87 25.59
C ARG A 26 -2.97 14.90 26.10
N MET A 27 -1.85 15.06 25.38
CA MET A 27 -0.80 16.02 25.72
C MET A 27 -1.11 17.42 25.18
N LEU A 28 -1.75 17.48 24.01
CA LEU A 28 -2.04 18.71 23.31
C LEU A 28 -3.40 18.63 22.64
N ASN A 29 -4.22 19.67 22.83
CA ASN A 29 -5.48 19.84 22.14
C ASN A 29 -5.59 21.29 21.67
N ILE A 30 -5.44 21.51 20.37
CA ILE A 30 -5.59 22.82 19.76
C ILE A 30 -6.73 22.73 18.76
N GLN A 31 -7.77 23.51 19.02
CA GLN A 31 -8.93 23.62 18.17
C GLN A 31 -9.02 25.03 17.59
N TYR A 32 -9.44 25.12 16.34
CA TYR A 32 -9.67 26.39 15.65
C TYR A 32 -8.41 27.27 15.54
N ALA A 33 -7.24 26.65 15.29
CA ALA A 33 -6.01 27.39 15.01
C ALA A 33 -6.01 27.97 13.59
N ALA A 34 -5.35 29.12 13.43
CA ALA A 34 -5.02 29.65 12.11
C ALA A 34 -3.59 30.22 12.16
N ASN A 35 -2.81 29.99 11.09
CA ASN A 35 -1.45 30.52 10.94
C ASN A 35 -0.53 30.13 12.12
N LEU A 36 -0.46 28.83 12.40
CA LEU A 36 0.31 28.28 13.51
C LEU A 36 1.38 27.31 12.98
N GLU A 37 2.59 27.39 13.51
CA GLU A 37 3.69 26.52 13.11
C GLU A 37 4.34 25.85 14.33
N PHE A 38 4.61 24.56 14.20
CA PHE A 38 5.44 23.78 15.11
C PHE A 38 6.66 23.29 14.35
N ARG A 39 7.86 23.61 14.87
CA ARG A 39 9.13 23.27 14.22
C ARG A 39 10.11 22.71 15.22
N ASN A 40 10.79 21.61 14.86
CA ASN A 40 11.86 21.01 15.66
C ASN A 40 11.41 20.59 17.08
N ILE A 41 10.23 20.00 17.19
CA ILE A 41 9.64 19.58 18.48
C ILE A 41 9.60 18.06 18.58
N ASN A 42 9.96 17.56 19.76
CA ASN A 42 9.79 16.16 20.13
C ASN A 42 8.52 15.99 20.97
N PHE A 43 7.50 15.37 20.40
CA PHE A 43 6.29 14.95 21.08
C PHE A 43 6.45 13.51 21.56
N PHE A 44 6.34 13.31 22.88
CA PHE A 44 6.56 12.02 23.50
C PHE A 44 5.41 11.68 24.45
N GLY A 45 4.80 10.51 24.27
CA GLY A 45 3.86 9.92 25.23
C GLY A 45 2.54 10.67 25.41
N GLY A 46 1.48 10.18 24.73
CA GLY A 46 0.11 10.76 24.81
C GLY A 46 -0.50 10.98 23.44
N SER A 47 -1.76 11.42 23.40
CA SER A 47 -2.41 11.79 22.13
C SER A 47 -2.33 13.28 21.85
N ILE A 48 -2.40 13.64 20.57
CA ILE A 48 -2.44 15.02 20.08
C ILE A 48 -3.70 15.19 19.22
N ASP A 49 -4.38 16.31 19.41
CA ASP A 49 -5.46 16.76 18.54
C ASP A 49 -5.16 18.18 18.06
N LEU A 50 -4.98 18.33 16.75
CA LEU A 50 -4.56 19.57 16.11
C LEU A 50 -5.48 19.89 14.93
N HIS A 51 -6.35 20.87 15.12
CA HIS A 51 -7.26 21.37 14.10
C HIS A 51 -6.96 22.82 13.79
N GLY A 52 -6.81 23.13 12.50
CA GLY A 52 -6.72 24.51 12.08
C GLY A 52 -6.71 24.70 10.59
N ILE A 53 -6.49 25.92 10.15
CA ILE A 53 -6.32 26.30 8.76
C ILE A 53 -4.94 26.93 8.65
N ASN A 54 -4.14 26.53 7.65
CA ASN A 54 -2.76 27.01 7.51
C ASN A 54 -1.95 26.72 8.80
N VAL A 55 -1.93 25.44 9.18
CA VAL A 55 -1.13 24.95 10.30
C VAL A 55 -0.06 24.02 9.76
N LEU A 56 1.19 24.31 10.10
CA LEU A 56 2.35 23.53 9.68
C LEU A 56 3.00 22.85 10.89
N VAL A 57 3.33 21.57 10.72
CA VAL A 57 4.19 20.82 11.61
C VAL A 57 5.37 20.30 10.82
N GLU A 58 6.55 20.81 11.12
CA GLU A 58 7.76 20.53 10.34
C GLU A 58 8.92 20.08 11.22
N ASP A 59 9.73 19.15 10.72
CA ASP A 59 10.94 18.65 11.38
C ASP A 59 10.68 18.16 12.82
N CYS A 60 9.50 17.57 13.05
CA CYS A 60 9.06 17.13 14.38
C CYS A 60 9.12 15.61 14.53
N ASN A 61 9.38 15.16 15.75
CA ASN A 61 9.36 13.74 16.10
C ASN A 61 8.15 13.43 16.99
N PHE A 62 7.50 12.32 16.69
CA PHE A 62 6.33 11.81 17.39
C PHE A 62 6.62 10.38 17.83
N GLU A 63 6.84 10.20 19.13
CA GLU A 63 7.25 8.92 19.71
C GLU A 63 6.28 8.45 20.79
N TYR A 64 5.89 7.18 20.75
CA TYR A 64 4.96 6.59 21.73
C TYR A 64 3.63 7.35 21.87
N LEU A 65 3.13 7.93 20.77
CA LEU A 65 1.82 8.57 20.77
C LEU A 65 0.71 7.52 20.92
N HIS A 66 -0.27 7.77 21.77
CA HIS A 66 -1.41 6.86 21.94
C HIS A 66 -2.55 7.56 22.67
N ASP A 67 -3.81 7.25 22.35
CA ASP A 67 -4.97 7.67 23.15
C ASP A 67 -5.49 6.45 23.94
N ILE A 68 -5.28 6.42 25.26
CA ILE A 68 -5.87 5.35 26.11
C ILE A 68 -7.23 5.84 26.55
N THR A 69 -8.24 5.76 25.70
CA THR A 69 -9.57 5.59 26.26
C THR A 69 -9.73 4.08 26.51
N LEU A 70 -10.13 3.72 27.74
CA LEU A 70 -10.35 2.34 28.26
C LEU A 70 -11.01 1.41 27.21
N PRO A 71 -10.96 0.06 27.35
CA PRO A 71 -11.43 -0.90 26.33
C PRO A 71 -12.81 -0.61 25.70
N ALA A 72 -13.69 0.14 26.37
CA ALA A 72 -14.95 0.66 25.82
C ALA A 72 -14.83 1.50 24.53
N PHE A 73 -13.68 2.10 24.25
CA PHE A 73 -13.50 3.01 23.11
C PHE A 73 -12.54 2.49 22.05
N ARG A 74 -12.00 1.26 22.20
CA ARG A 74 -11.01 0.63 21.32
C ARG A 74 -11.36 0.72 19.81
N ASP A 75 -12.64 0.75 19.48
CA ASP A 75 -13.13 0.78 18.11
C ASP A 75 -13.66 2.16 17.67
N HIS A 76 -13.52 3.18 18.52
CA HIS A 76 -13.95 4.55 18.23
C HIS A 76 -12.82 5.32 17.55
N GLY A 77 -12.71 5.21 16.23
CA GLY A 77 -11.59 5.72 15.42
C GLY A 77 -11.10 7.16 15.68
N PRO A 78 -11.94 8.14 16.06
CA PRO A 78 -11.50 9.46 16.52
C PRO A 78 -10.85 9.53 17.92
N LEU A 79 -11.18 8.59 18.82
CA LEU A 79 -10.75 8.55 20.22
C LEU A 79 -9.59 7.58 20.48
N CYS A 80 -9.17 6.83 19.45
CA CYS A 80 -8.08 5.85 19.51
C CYS A 80 -6.85 6.23 18.69
N ALA A 81 -6.80 7.47 18.18
CA ALA A 81 -5.66 7.94 17.40
C ALA A 81 -4.60 8.60 18.30
N GLY A 82 -3.34 8.21 18.14
CA GLY A 82 -2.22 8.90 18.78
C GLY A 82 -2.08 10.33 18.28
N LEU A 83 -2.36 10.57 16.99
CA LEU A 83 -2.43 11.90 16.40
C LEU A 83 -3.70 12.04 15.57
N PHE A 84 -4.50 13.05 15.88
CA PHE A 84 -5.54 13.55 15.01
C PHE A 84 -5.16 14.93 14.48
N GLY A 85 -5.13 15.06 13.14
CA GLY A 85 -4.82 16.30 12.44
C GLY A 85 -5.93 16.62 11.44
N TRP A 86 -6.41 17.86 11.41
CA TRP A 86 -7.43 18.29 10.44
C TRP A 86 -7.05 19.61 9.77
N GLN A 87 -6.83 19.57 8.45
CA GLN A 87 -6.34 20.69 7.63
C GLN A 87 -4.97 21.20 8.12
N VAL A 88 -4.10 20.25 8.45
CA VAL A 88 -2.74 20.47 8.93
C VAL A 88 -1.77 19.76 8.00
N ASP A 89 -0.64 20.42 7.76
CA ASP A 89 0.47 19.85 7.00
C ASP A 89 1.54 19.28 7.94
N PHE A 90 2.00 18.08 7.62
CA PHE A 90 3.09 17.40 8.33
C PHE A 90 4.23 17.14 7.36
N ILE A 91 5.35 17.83 7.55
CA ILE A 91 6.51 17.81 6.64
C ILE A 91 7.75 17.38 7.43
N ASN A 92 8.60 16.51 6.87
CA ASN A 92 9.85 16.06 7.50
C ASN A 92 9.66 15.46 8.91
N CYS A 93 8.50 14.86 9.17
CA CYS A 93 8.17 14.35 10.50
C CYS A 93 8.50 12.86 10.65
N VAL A 94 8.87 12.43 11.86
CA VAL A 94 9.06 11.02 12.18
C VAL A 94 7.99 10.57 13.17
N PHE A 95 7.30 9.49 12.83
CA PHE A 95 6.31 8.83 13.67
C PHE A 95 6.84 7.44 14.03
N SER A 96 7.11 7.20 15.31
CA SER A 96 7.73 5.95 15.73
C SER A 96 7.17 5.38 17.03
N HIS A 97 7.21 4.05 17.13
CA HIS A 97 6.82 3.29 18.33
C HIS A 97 5.38 3.57 18.81
N ILE A 98 4.47 3.83 17.86
CA ILE A 98 3.06 4.12 18.16
C ILE A 98 2.28 2.81 18.26
N PRO A 99 1.71 2.46 19.42
CA PRO A 99 1.38 1.07 19.75
C PRO A 99 0.03 0.54 19.23
N PHE A 100 -0.72 1.28 18.39
CA PHE A 100 -2.14 0.95 18.16
C PHE A 100 -2.68 1.14 16.73
N VAL A 101 -3.77 0.41 16.48
CA VAL A 101 -4.47 0.17 15.21
C VAL A 101 -4.89 1.45 14.49
N TYR A 102 -5.13 2.54 15.22
CA TYR A 102 -5.53 3.84 14.63
C TYR A 102 -4.51 4.95 14.85
N SER A 103 -3.22 4.59 14.90
CA SER A 103 -2.06 5.44 15.17
C SER A 103 -2.18 6.91 14.73
N LEU A 104 -2.48 7.17 13.45
CA LEU A 104 -2.49 8.52 12.88
C LEU A 104 -3.75 8.79 12.05
N LYS A 105 -4.36 9.95 12.23
CA LYS A 105 -5.52 10.43 11.46
C LYS A 105 -5.28 11.86 10.99
N ILE A 106 -4.50 12.01 9.94
CA ILE A 106 -4.26 13.28 9.25
C ILE A 106 -5.31 13.39 8.14
N LYS A 107 -6.17 14.40 8.23
CA LYS A 107 -7.37 14.56 7.43
C LYS A 107 -7.57 16.00 6.98
N GLY A 108 -8.59 16.20 6.14
CA GLY A 108 -9.02 17.51 5.65
C GLY A 108 -8.61 17.74 4.20
N HIS A 109 -9.39 18.57 3.49
CA HIS A 109 -9.21 18.78 2.06
C HIS A 109 -7.86 19.43 1.69
N PHE A 110 -7.31 20.23 2.60
CA PHE A 110 -6.05 20.97 2.43
C PHE A 110 -4.94 20.42 3.33
N SER A 111 -4.88 19.09 3.51
CA SER A 111 -3.84 18.45 4.31
C SER A 111 -2.80 17.76 3.45
N LEU A 112 -1.53 17.98 3.78
CA LEU A 112 -0.35 17.37 3.18
C LEU A 112 0.40 16.54 4.22
N VAL A 113 0.86 15.35 3.79
CA VAL A 113 1.92 14.62 4.47
C VAL A 113 3.08 14.46 3.48
N GLU A 114 4.22 15.03 3.81
CA GLU A 114 5.38 15.06 2.92
C GLU A 114 6.66 14.68 3.65
N ASN A 115 7.48 13.83 3.01
CA ASN A 115 8.82 13.47 3.49
C ASN A 115 8.85 12.99 4.95
N ALA A 116 7.86 12.20 5.36
CA ALA A 116 7.79 11.68 6.72
C ALA A 116 8.07 10.16 6.77
N LEU A 117 8.49 9.71 7.95
CA LEU A 117 8.82 8.32 8.26
C LEU A 117 7.80 7.77 9.26
N LEU A 118 7.20 6.62 8.95
CA LEU A 118 6.43 5.82 9.90
C LEU A 118 7.20 4.52 10.14
N THR A 119 7.63 4.29 11.39
CA THR A 119 8.35 3.06 11.75
C THR A 119 7.87 2.50 13.09
N ASN A 120 7.96 1.19 13.27
CA ASN A 120 7.60 0.50 14.52
C ASN A 120 6.16 0.80 14.95
N MET A 121 5.24 0.81 13.98
CA MET A 121 3.84 1.13 14.21
C MET A 121 3.05 -0.14 14.54
N ASP A 122 2.11 -0.03 15.49
CA ASP A 122 1.08 -1.02 15.84
C ASP A 122 1.60 -2.38 16.38
N TRP A 123 2.68 -2.38 17.17
CA TRP A 123 3.26 -3.62 17.73
C TRP A 123 2.41 -4.33 18.80
N TYR A 124 1.48 -3.64 19.45
CA TYR A 124 0.80 -4.15 20.64
C TYR A 124 -0.62 -4.68 20.38
N ALA A 125 -1.21 -4.37 19.22
CA ALA A 125 -2.53 -4.86 18.86
C ALA A 125 -2.47 -5.94 17.77
N ASN A 126 -3.36 -6.92 17.89
CA ASN A 126 -3.65 -7.89 16.84
C ASN A 126 -4.01 -7.12 15.55
N PRO A 127 -3.64 -7.57 14.32
CA PRO A 127 -3.81 -6.78 13.10
C PRO A 127 -5.30 -6.67 12.74
N GLY A 128 -6.02 -5.78 13.43
CA GLY A 128 -7.44 -5.51 13.30
C GLY A 128 -7.78 -4.62 12.11
N GLY A 129 -6.79 -4.29 11.27
CA GLY A 129 -7.00 -3.62 10.00
C GLY A 129 -7.10 -2.09 10.06
N GLY A 130 -6.68 -1.46 11.15
CA GLY A 130 -6.63 -0.01 11.21
C GLY A 130 -5.40 0.56 10.52
N ALA A 131 -5.62 1.69 9.87
CA ALA A 131 -4.74 2.30 8.90
C ALA A 131 -4.49 3.76 9.29
N PRO A 132 -3.26 4.30 9.16
CA PRO A 132 -3.08 5.73 9.21
C PRO A 132 -3.82 6.37 8.02
N ALA A 133 -4.45 7.52 8.28
CA ALA A 133 -4.94 8.40 7.21
C ALA A 133 -3.89 9.49 6.99
N LEU A 134 -3.32 9.57 5.79
CA LEU A 134 -2.14 10.40 5.49
C LEU A 134 -2.48 11.65 4.68
N GLY A 135 -3.40 12.46 5.20
CA GLY A 135 -3.82 13.72 4.57
C GLY A 135 -4.58 13.51 3.26
N ASN A 136 -4.80 14.60 2.51
CA ASN A 136 -5.39 14.56 1.17
C ASN A 136 -4.35 14.30 0.09
N VAL A 137 -3.12 14.80 0.30
CA VAL A 137 -1.93 14.49 -0.50
C VAL A 137 -0.88 13.85 0.40
N CYS A 138 -0.31 12.74 -0.04
CA CYS A 138 0.78 12.05 0.64
C CYS A 138 1.92 11.84 -0.36
N ARG A 139 3.14 12.27 -0.04
CA ARG A 139 4.29 12.08 -0.91
C ARG A 139 5.61 11.93 -0.20
N TYR A 140 6.55 11.24 -0.84
CA TYR A 140 7.90 10.99 -0.29
C TYR A 140 7.89 10.30 1.08
N MET A 141 6.85 9.53 1.37
CA MET A 141 6.73 8.84 2.64
C MET A 141 7.50 7.54 2.66
N THR A 142 8.13 7.23 3.79
CA THR A 142 8.64 5.89 4.07
C THR A 142 7.82 5.25 5.19
N VAL A 143 7.41 4.00 4.97
CA VAL A 143 6.74 3.18 5.99
C VAL A 143 7.50 1.87 6.06
N GLU A 144 8.06 1.57 7.22
CA GLU A 144 8.88 0.38 7.43
C GLU A 144 8.56 -0.24 8.77
N ASN A 145 8.96 -1.50 8.97
CA ASN A 145 8.91 -2.18 10.25
C ASN A 145 7.59 -1.90 10.96
N SER A 146 6.43 -2.18 10.35
CA SER A 146 5.12 -1.72 10.84
C SER A 146 4.05 -2.78 10.64
N LYS A 147 3.17 -2.94 11.64
CA LYS A 147 2.08 -3.93 11.64
C LYS A 147 0.71 -3.28 11.44
N ILE A 148 0.59 -2.37 10.48
CA ILE A 148 -0.63 -1.60 10.25
C ILE A 148 -1.52 -2.21 9.17
N GLY A 149 -2.82 -1.92 9.20
CA GLY A 149 -3.83 -2.31 8.21
C GLY A 149 -3.69 -1.68 6.81
N GLY A 150 -2.54 -1.04 6.56
CA GLY A 150 -2.16 -0.35 5.34
C GLY A 150 -2.24 1.16 5.42
N VAL A 151 -1.39 1.83 4.66
CA VAL A 151 -1.45 3.29 4.54
C VAL A 151 -2.47 3.71 3.49
N GLY A 152 -3.17 4.81 3.74
CA GLY A 152 -4.20 5.28 2.82
C GLY A 152 -4.82 6.62 3.22
N GLY A 153 -6.03 6.87 2.71
CA GLY A 153 -6.79 8.10 2.95
C GLY A 153 -6.52 9.22 1.95
N SER A 154 -5.29 9.34 1.44
CA SER A 154 -4.87 10.42 0.54
C SER A 154 -5.48 10.28 -0.84
N LYS A 155 -6.12 11.32 -1.38
CA LYS A 155 -6.61 11.33 -2.76
C LYS A 155 -5.48 11.23 -3.77
N LEU A 156 -4.32 11.82 -3.48
CA LEU A 156 -3.08 11.60 -4.20
C LEU A 156 -2.05 10.96 -3.26
N MET A 157 -1.46 9.84 -3.69
CA MET A 157 -0.34 9.21 -3.00
C MET A 157 0.78 8.90 -3.98
N GLU A 158 1.96 9.49 -3.77
CA GLU A 158 3.06 9.39 -4.73
C GLU A 158 4.48 9.38 -4.15
N TYR A 159 5.40 8.69 -4.83
CA TYR A 159 6.81 8.63 -4.42
C TYR A 159 7.04 8.06 -3.02
N CYS A 160 6.17 7.17 -2.55
CA CYS A 160 6.31 6.53 -1.24
C CYS A 160 6.99 5.16 -1.35
N ARG A 161 7.74 4.79 -0.32
CA ARG A 161 8.31 3.45 -0.09
C ARG A 161 7.61 2.80 1.10
N ILE A 162 7.09 1.60 0.91
CA ILE A 162 6.35 0.86 1.94
C ILE A 162 6.93 -0.55 2.00
N GLU A 163 7.44 -0.96 3.15
CA GLU A 163 8.14 -2.23 3.27
C GLU A 163 8.04 -2.89 4.64
N ASP A 164 8.47 -4.16 4.67
CA ASP A 164 8.62 -4.99 5.87
C ASP A 164 7.30 -5.25 6.61
N TYR A 165 6.26 -5.58 5.84
CA TYR A 165 4.94 -6.02 6.34
C TYR A 165 4.94 -7.55 6.52
N ILE A 166 5.55 -8.00 7.61
CA ILE A 166 5.82 -9.42 7.84
C ILE A 166 4.56 -10.19 8.29
N ASP A 167 3.76 -9.58 9.16
CA ASP A 167 2.66 -10.28 9.81
C ASP A 167 1.46 -10.54 8.89
N PRO A 168 0.91 -11.76 8.87
CA PRO A 168 -0.28 -12.07 8.10
C PRO A 168 -1.49 -11.23 8.50
N CYS A 169 -2.16 -10.64 7.52
CA CYS A 169 -3.38 -9.85 7.71
C CYS A 169 -4.28 -9.89 6.47
N ASP A 170 -5.58 -9.59 6.63
CA ASP A 170 -6.41 -9.18 5.49
C ASP A 170 -6.23 -7.67 5.21
N CYS A 171 -4.98 -7.25 5.01
CA CYS A 171 -4.59 -5.86 4.83
C CYS A 171 -3.62 -5.69 3.65
N SER A 172 -3.10 -4.49 3.44
CA SER A 172 -2.15 -4.23 2.36
C SER A 172 -1.15 -3.14 2.71
N GLY A 173 -0.04 -3.03 1.99
CA GLY A 173 0.87 -1.88 2.12
C GLY A 173 0.12 -0.58 1.87
N ILE A 174 -0.49 -0.43 0.68
CA ILE A 174 -1.43 0.64 0.36
C ILE A 174 -2.86 0.10 0.42
N ASN A 175 -3.70 0.63 1.31
CA ASN A 175 -5.08 0.17 1.47
C ASN A 175 -6.07 1.30 1.26
N ARG A 176 -7.00 1.11 0.31
CA ARG A 176 -8.17 1.99 0.15
C ARG A 176 -9.42 1.21 0.50
N GLY A 177 -10.12 1.64 1.55
CA GLY A 177 -11.40 1.07 1.92
C GLY A 177 -12.46 1.20 0.82
N ALA A 178 -13.67 0.65 1.05
CA ALA A 178 -14.75 0.56 0.07
C ALA A 178 -15.21 1.88 -0.59
N HIS A 179 -14.79 3.04 -0.07
CA HIS A 179 -15.09 4.37 -0.62
C HIS A 179 -13.83 5.20 -0.94
N GLY A 180 -12.66 4.58 -0.85
CA GLY A 180 -11.36 5.25 -0.97
C GLY A 180 -10.87 5.41 -2.41
N ALA A 181 -11.40 4.63 -3.36
CA ALA A 181 -10.91 4.62 -4.74
C ALA A 181 -11.42 5.82 -5.57
N VAL A 182 -12.63 6.32 -5.29
CA VAL A 182 -13.25 7.39 -6.09
C VAL A 182 -12.37 8.65 -6.09
N ARG A 183 -12.02 9.06 -7.32
CA ARG A 183 -11.16 10.23 -7.61
C ARG A 183 -9.82 10.15 -6.90
N SER A 184 -9.29 8.94 -6.72
CA SER A 184 -7.96 8.74 -6.17
C SER A 184 -6.94 8.44 -7.26
N MET A 185 -5.71 8.87 -7.02
CA MET A 185 -4.54 8.57 -7.82
C MET A 185 -3.46 8.04 -6.89
N THR A 186 -2.92 6.88 -7.23
CA THR A 186 -1.79 6.26 -6.52
C THR A 186 -0.73 6.00 -7.57
N ARG A 187 0.45 6.63 -7.44
CA ARG A 187 1.47 6.57 -8.50
C ARG A 187 2.89 6.65 -8.01
N TYR A 188 3.86 6.11 -8.76
CA TYR A 188 5.29 6.22 -8.41
C TYR A 188 5.65 5.66 -7.02
N ASN A 189 4.92 4.64 -6.54
CA ASN A 189 5.15 4.06 -5.20
C ASN A 189 5.80 2.68 -5.31
N TRP A 190 6.58 2.34 -4.29
CA TRP A 190 7.22 1.04 -4.15
C TRP A 190 6.65 0.34 -2.92
N VAL A 191 6.12 -0.87 -3.12
CA VAL A 191 5.62 -1.72 -2.04
C VAL A 191 6.37 -3.05 -2.07
N ILE A 192 7.24 -3.25 -1.09
CA ILE A 192 8.30 -4.26 -1.14
C ILE A 192 8.22 -5.13 0.11
N ASN A 193 8.50 -6.42 -0.01
CA ASN A 193 8.73 -7.32 1.12
C ASN A 193 7.58 -7.32 2.16
N GLY A 194 6.36 -7.55 1.69
CA GLY A 194 5.16 -7.69 2.52
C GLY A 194 4.58 -9.10 2.50
N PRO A 195 5.31 -10.15 2.96
CA PRO A 195 4.86 -11.54 2.79
C PRO A 195 3.55 -11.86 3.53
N GLY A 196 3.16 -11.05 4.52
CA GLY A 196 1.90 -11.19 5.25
C GLY A 196 0.69 -10.47 4.62
N ALA A 197 0.91 -9.55 3.68
CA ALA A 197 -0.09 -8.57 3.23
C ALA A 197 -0.16 -8.46 1.69
N ASN A 198 -1.22 -7.83 1.18
CA ASN A 198 -1.25 -7.45 -0.25
C ASN A 198 -0.35 -6.20 -0.45
N GLY A 199 0.29 -5.97 -1.59
CA GLY A 199 1.04 -4.74 -1.84
C GLY A 199 0.09 -3.54 -1.92
N MET A 200 -0.91 -3.63 -2.79
CA MET A 200 -1.96 -2.62 -2.92
C MET A 200 -3.36 -3.24 -2.93
N ARG A 201 -4.32 -2.59 -2.28
CA ARG A 201 -5.71 -3.01 -2.28
C ARG A 201 -6.68 -1.86 -2.50
N PHE A 202 -7.61 -2.07 -3.43
CA PHE A 202 -8.92 -1.42 -3.36
C PHE A 202 -9.88 -2.42 -2.74
N ASP A 203 -10.38 -2.07 -1.57
CA ASP A 203 -11.40 -2.85 -0.92
C ASP A 203 -12.77 -2.57 -1.51
N GLY A 204 -13.71 -3.47 -1.29
CA GLY A 204 -15.06 -3.43 -1.86
C GLY A 204 -16.07 -3.98 -0.87
N GLY A 205 -17.34 -3.66 -1.09
CA GLY A 205 -18.46 -4.12 -0.28
C GLY A 205 -19.68 -4.40 -1.14
N ARG A 206 -20.52 -5.34 -0.70
CA ARG A 206 -21.75 -5.74 -1.41
C ARG A 206 -22.84 -4.65 -1.45
N THR A 207 -22.64 -3.54 -0.76
CA THR A 207 -23.66 -2.50 -0.55
C THR A 207 -23.23 -1.10 -0.99
N GLY A 208 -22.03 -0.94 -1.59
CA GLY A 208 -21.52 0.38 -1.96
C GLY A 208 -20.68 0.41 -3.23
N ALA A 209 -20.92 1.43 -4.06
CA ALA A 209 -20.22 1.69 -5.32
C ALA A 209 -18.98 2.62 -5.17
N GLY A 210 -18.43 2.72 -3.97
CA GLY A 210 -17.35 3.67 -3.64
C GLY A 210 -15.95 3.23 -4.06
N ASN A 211 -15.82 1.99 -4.52
CA ASN A 211 -14.59 1.36 -4.97
C ASN A 211 -14.47 1.46 -6.50
N ARG A 212 -14.76 2.62 -7.09
CA ARG A 212 -14.70 2.82 -8.55
C ARG A 212 -13.78 3.96 -8.93
N ARG A 213 -13.32 3.98 -10.19
CA ARG A 213 -12.63 5.15 -10.78
C ARG A 213 -11.36 5.57 -10.03
N GLY A 214 -10.65 4.58 -9.51
CA GLY A 214 -9.29 4.75 -9.01
C GLY A 214 -8.28 4.70 -10.14
N VAL A 215 -7.23 5.52 -10.06
CA VAL A 215 -6.11 5.54 -11.00
C VAL A 215 -4.87 5.00 -10.30
N VAL A 216 -4.22 4.00 -10.90
CA VAL A 216 -3.03 3.33 -10.39
C VAL A 216 -2.00 3.27 -11.50
N HIS A 217 -0.84 3.91 -11.34
CA HIS A 217 0.20 3.80 -12.36
C HIS A 217 1.62 4.00 -11.85
N ASN A 218 2.62 3.41 -12.54
CA ASN A 218 4.01 3.48 -12.12
C ASN A 218 4.22 2.98 -10.69
N ILE A 219 3.54 1.90 -10.30
CA ILE A 219 3.70 1.27 -8.99
C ILE A 219 4.47 -0.03 -9.16
N VAL A 220 5.36 -0.27 -8.21
CA VAL A 220 6.12 -1.52 -8.07
C VAL A 220 5.59 -2.27 -6.84
N THR A 221 5.17 -3.53 -7.00
CA THR A 221 4.76 -4.42 -5.90
C THR A 221 5.53 -5.74 -5.95
N ILE A 222 6.50 -5.91 -5.06
CA ILE A 222 7.45 -7.05 -5.09
C ILE A 222 7.50 -7.75 -3.74
N GLY A 223 7.56 -9.10 -3.75
CA GLY A 223 7.79 -9.87 -2.52
C GLY A 223 6.63 -9.82 -1.52
N ASN A 224 5.39 -9.61 -1.99
CA ASN A 224 4.21 -9.53 -1.13
C ASN A 224 3.42 -10.86 -1.11
N ASN A 225 2.45 -11.00 -0.19
CA ASN A 225 1.50 -12.12 -0.25
C ASN A 225 0.73 -12.10 -1.59
N ARG A 226 0.25 -10.92 -1.98
CA ARG A 226 -0.28 -10.59 -3.32
C ARG A 226 0.26 -9.22 -3.72
N GLY A 227 0.59 -8.96 -4.98
CA GLY A 227 1.03 -7.64 -5.45
C GLY A 227 -0.10 -6.62 -5.38
N MET A 228 -1.14 -6.78 -6.20
CA MET A 228 -2.30 -5.89 -6.23
C MET A 228 -3.62 -6.68 -6.17
N LYS A 229 -4.57 -6.23 -5.34
CA LYS A 229 -5.95 -6.71 -5.33
C LYS A 229 -6.92 -5.54 -5.43
N LEU A 230 -7.38 -5.26 -6.64
CA LEU A 230 -8.20 -4.10 -6.95
C LEU A 230 -9.65 -4.56 -7.19
N LYS A 231 -10.51 -4.36 -6.21
CA LYS A 231 -11.95 -4.64 -6.32
C LYS A 231 -12.70 -3.41 -6.83
N GLY A 232 -13.79 -3.64 -7.54
CA GLY A 232 -14.68 -2.60 -8.05
C GLY A 232 -14.58 -2.47 -9.55
N ASP A 233 -14.82 -1.28 -10.12
CA ASP A 233 -14.80 -1.11 -11.57
C ASP A 233 -14.43 0.31 -12.04
N TYR A 234 -14.27 0.49 -13.34
CA TYR A 234 -13.83 1.71 -14.02
C TYR A 234 -12.46 2.21 -13.54
N HIS A 235 -11.59 1.31 -13.08
CA HIS A 235 -10.22 1.65 -12.72
C HIS A 235 -9.36 1.90 -13.95
N LYS A 236 -8.33 2.72 -13.81
CA LYS A 236 -7.26 2.85 -14.80
C LYS A 236 -5.98 2.36 -14.17
N VAL A 237 -5.46 1.24 -14.65
CA VAL A 237 -4.23 0.60 -14.19
C VAL A 237 -3.26 0.51 -15.35
N TYR A 238 -2.08 1.12 -15.21
CA TYR A 238 -1.09 1.09 -16.30
C TYR A 238 0.32 1.33 -15.78
N HIS A 239 1.36 0.85 -16.48
CA HIS A 239 2.75 1.00 -16.01
C HIS A 239 2.98 0.42 -14.61
N VAL A 240 2.33 -0.70 -14.27
CA VAL A 240 2.60 -1.38 -13.00
C VAL A 240 3.58 -2.53 -13.20
N ALA A 241 4.41 -2.79 -12.19
CA ALA A 241 5.30 -3.94 -12.15
C ALA A 241 5.00 -4.78 -10.90
N ALA A 242 4.63 -6.04 -11.09
CA ALA A 242 4.31 -6.96 -10.01
C ALA A 242 4.93 -8.33 -10.25
N TYR A 243 5.86 -8.71 -9.37
CA TYR A 243 6.59 -9.98 -9.41
C TYR A 243 7.05 -10.40 -8.00
N ASP A 244 7.52 -11.63 -7.84
CA ASP A 244 7.86 -12.30 -6.57
C ASP A 244 6.71 -12.34 -5.55
N ASN A 245 5.45 -12.17 -5.98
CA ASN A 245 4.33 -12.22 -5.05
C ASN A 245 3.86 -13.67 -4.88
N SER A 246 3.57 -14.09 -3.65
CA SER A 246 3.34 -15.51 -3.34
C SER A 246 2.04 -16.12 -3.89
N ARG A 247 1.08 -15.30 -4.35
CA ARG A 247 -0.25 -15.76 -4.82
C ARG A 247 -0.74 -15.10 -6.10
N TRP A 248 -0.89 -13.78 -6.09
CA TRP A 248 -1.39 -13.00 -7.23
C TRP A 248 -0.50 -11.79 -7.41
N ASP A 249 -0.02 -11.55 -8.63
CA ASP A 249 0.79 -10.37 -8.93
C ASP A 249 -0.13 -9.16 -9.14
N VAL A 250 -1.06 -9.27 -10.08
CA VAL A 250 -2.13 -8.30 -10.28
C VAL A 250 -3.46 -9.01 -10.32
N GLN A 251 -4.40 -8.60 -9.47
CA GLN A 251 -5.76 -9.12 -9.44
C GLN A 251 -6.76 -7.96 -9.53
N LEU A 252 -7.29 -7.74 -10.74
CA LEU A 252 -8.55 -7.04 -10.95
C LEU A 252 -9.68 -7.99 -10.54
N PHE A 253 -10.16 -7.85 -9.31
CA PHE A 253 -11.10 -8.79 -8.71
C PHE A 253 -12.54 -8.48 -9.14
N ASP A 254 -13.22 -9.46 -9.72
CA ASP A 254 -14.61 -9.37 -10.21
C ASP A 254 -15.64 -9.36 -9.07
N GLY A 255 -15.35 -10.02 -7.94
CA GLY A 255 -16.29 -10.09 -6.83
C GLY A 255 -16.44 -8.80 -6.01
N LYS A 256 -17.54 -8.70 -5.26
CA LYS A 256 -17.78 -7.64 -4.25
C LYS A 256 -17.79 -6.21 -4.83
N TYR A 257 -18.39 -6.06 -6.02
CA TYR A 257 -18.76 -4.77 -6.58
C TYR A 257 -20.29 -4.60 -6.53
N ALA A 258 -20.75 -3.51 -5.92
CA ALA A 258 -22.16 -3.14 -5.90
C ALA A 258 -22.34 -1.97 -6.85
N GLU A 259 -23.02 -2.22 -7.96
CA GLU A 259 -23.26 -1.22 -8.97
C GLU A 259 -24.34 -0.21 -8.50
N PRO A 260 -24.21 1.11 -8.75
CA PRO A 260 -25.26 2.07 -8.40
C PRO A 260 -26.58 1.71 -9.09
N GLY A 261 -27.71 1.88 -8.40
CA GLY A 261 -29.02 1.31 -8.77
C GLY A 261 -29.44 1.39 -10.25
N GLU A 262 -29.15 2.48 -10.97
CA GLU A 262 -29.49 2.61 -12.41
C GLU A 262 -28.71 1.69 -13.34
N LEU A 263 -27.57 1.18 -12.88
CA LEU A 263 -26.69 0.29 -13.63
C LEU A 263 -26.76 -1.15 -13.08
N ASN A 264 -27.38 -1.36 -11.91
CA ASN A 264 -27.50 -2.68 -11.30
C ASN A 264 -28.30 -3.62 -12.21
N GLN A 265 -27.68 -4.73 -12.59
CA GLN A 265 -28.18 -5.64 -13.63
C GLN A 265 -29.15 -6.72 -13.09
N ASP A 266 -29.64 -6.60 -11.85
CA ASP A 266 -30.55 -7.56 -11.18
C ASP A 266 -30.10 -9.03 -11.33
N LEU A 267 -28.79 -9.25 -11.26
CA LEU A 267 -28.21 -10.59 -11.40
C LEU A 267 -28.57 -11.48 -10.19
N PRO A 268 -28.68 -12.82 -10.37
CA PRO A 268 -28.95 -13.76 -9.28
C PRO A 268 -27.88 -13.77 -8.18
N GLN A 269 -26.70 -13.20 -8.45
CA GLN A 269 -25.60 -13.05 -7.50
C GLN A 269 -25.81 -11.81 -6.61
N ASP A 270 -25.41 -11.89 -5.34
CA ASP A 270 -25.44 -10.75 -4.38
C ASP A 270 -24.47 -9.58 -4.75
N TYR A 271 -23.93 -9.54 -5.97
CA TYR A 271 -23.00 -8.52 -6.48
C TYR A 271 -22.97 -8.49 -8.02
N THR A 272 -22.67 -7.33 -8.60
CA THR A 272 -22.34 -7.20 -10.04
C THR A 272 -20.88 -7.61 -10.25
N PRO A 273 -20.53 -8.39 -11.28
CA PRO A 273 -19.13 -8.59 -11.67
C PRO A 273 -18.42 -7.24 -11.91
N GLY A 274 -17.36 -6.99 -11.14
CA GLY A 274 -16.51 -5.81 -11.24
C GLY A 274 -15.43 -5.95 -12.30
N ASN A 275 -14.67 -4.87 -12.49
CA ASN A 275 -13.53 -4.75 -13.41
C ASN A 275 -13.85 -5.01 -14.89
N ARG A 276 -15.14 -5.03 -15.26
CA ARG A 276 -15.61 -5.20 -16.66
C ARG A 276 -15.26 -3.99 -17.54
N HIS A 277 -15.15 -2.81 -16.94
CA HIS A 277 -14.86 -1.53 -17.60
C HIS A 277 -13.53 -0.91 -17.14
N SER A 278 -12.74 -1.67 -16.38
CA SER A 278 -11.43 -1.24 -15.94
C SER A 278 -10.39 -1.47 -17.02
N VAL A 279 -9.35 -0.66 -17.02
CA VAL A 279 -8.26 -0.73 -18.01
C VAL A 279 -7.00 -1.26 -17.35
N LEU A 280 -6.31 -2.19 -18.01
CA LEU A 280 -4.96 -2.66 -17.68
C LEU A 280 -4.08 -2.58 -18.93
N LYS A 281 -3.03 -1.76 -18.94
CA LYS A 281 -2.12 -1.63 -20.09
C LYS A 281 -0.66 -1.44 -19.67
N ASN A 282 0.27 -1.66 -20.58
CA ASN A 282 1.68 -1.29 -20.41
C ASN A 282 2.28 -1.77 -19.07
N SER A 283 2.07 -3.02 -18.66
CA SER A 283 2.34 -3.50 -17.31
C SER A 283 3.12 -4.82 -17.32
N LEU A 284 3.99 -5.00 -16.33
CA LEU A 284 4.79 -6.20 -16.10
C LEU A 284 4.15 -7.02 -14.98
N VAL A 285 3.73 -8.24 -15.30
CA VAL A 285 3.10 -9.18 -14.37
C VAL A 285 3.80 -10.52 -14.51
N GLU A 286 4.31 -11.09 -13.42
CA GLU A 286 5.11 -12.31 -13.51
C GLU A 286 4.28 -13.57 -13.77
N SER A 287 3.54 -14.02 -12.77
CA SER A 287 3.09 -15.41 -12.69
C SER A 287 1.58 -15.54 -12.56
N SER A 288 0.87 -14.51 -12.09
CA SER A 288 -0.54 -14.63 -11.71
C SER A 288 -1.32 -13.34 -11.96
N LEU A 289 -2.22 -13.37 -12.94
CA LEU A 289 -2.98 -12.22 -13.45
C LEU A 289 -4.48 -12.50 -13.42
N GLY A 290 -5.22 -11.85 -12.52
CA GLY A 290 -6.68 -11.83 -12.53
C GLY A 290 -7.16 -10.61 -13.31
N CYS A 291 -7.84 -10.81 -14.43
CA CYS A 291 -8.11 -9.76 -15.39
C CYS A 291 -9.38 -10.05 -16.20
N PRO A 292 -10.57 -9.66 -15.71
CA PRO A 292 -11.83 -9.85 -16.45
C PRO A 292 -12.07 -8.75 -17.52
N THR A 293 -11.17 -7.77 -17.65
CA THR A 293 -11.28 -6.70 -18.65
C THR A 293 -10.95 -7.20 -20.07
N PRO A 294 -11.57 -6.62 -21.12
CA PRO A 294 -11.24 -6.90 -22.51
C PRO A 294 -9.75 -6.70 -22.88
N ASP A 295 -8.98 -5.89 -22.13
CA ASP A 295 -7.53 -5.71 -22.39
C ASP A 295 -6.71 -7.02 -22.22
N CYS A 296 -7.30 -8.08 -21.64
CA CYS A 296 -6.63 -9.36 -21.41
C CYS A 296 -7.12 -10.50 -22.33
N TRP A 297 -8.14 -10.27 -23.15
CA TRP A 297 -8.78 -11.33 -23.93
C TRP A 297 -9.11 -10.84 -25.35
N PRO A 298 -8.64 -11.55 -26.40
CA PRO A 298 -8.91 -11.15 -27.79
C PRO A 298 -10.32 -11.53 -28.28
N TYR A 299 -11.14 -12.12 -27.41
CA TYR A 299 -12.45 -12.70 -27.74
C TYR A 299 -13.52 -12.32 -26.71
N PRO A 300 -14.81 -12.57 -27.01
CA PRO A 300 -15.91 -12.20 -26.12
C PRO A 300 -15.87 -12.87 -24.74
N GLU A 301 -16.61 -12.29 -23.79
CA GLU A 301 -16.70 -12.79 -22.41
C GLU A 301 -17.20 -14.23 -22.30
N SER A 302 -18.00 -14.72 -23.24
CA SER A 302 -18.49 -16.11 -23.21
C SER A 302 -17.37 -17.16 -23.32
N GLU A 303 -16.16 -16.76 -23.70
CA GLU A 303 -15.05 -17.65 -24.02
C GLU A 303 -13.81 -17.42 -23.14
N ASN A 304 -13.88 -16.50 -22.15
CA ASN A 304 -12.75 -16.17 -21.29
C ASN A 304 -12.77 -16.86 -19.92
N ASP A 305 -11.56 -17.05 -19.37
CA ASP A 305 -11.32 -17.76 -18.08
C ASP A 305 -11.12 -16.75 -16.92
N TRP A 306 -11.26 -15.44 -17.20
CA TRP A 306 -11.09 -14.26 -16.31
C TRP A 306 -9.76 -14.15 -15.56
N SER A 307 -8.95 -15.20 -15.55
CA SER A 307 -7.67 -15.33 -14.88
C SER A 307 -6.66 -15.99 -15.80
N ASN A 308 -5.41 -15.57 -15.66
CA ASN A 308 -4.24 -16.14 -16.31
C ASN A 308 -4.42 -16.31 -17.83
N PRO A 309 -4.68 -15.21 -18.57
CA PRO A 309 -4.79 -15.24 -20.03
C PRO A 309 -3.54 -15.85 -20.66
N ARG A 310 -3.72 -16.60 -21.74
CA ARG A 310 -2.65 -17.38 -22.40
C ARG A 310 -2.25 -16.86 -23.77
N ASP A 311 -2.98 -15.90 -24.34
CA ASP A 311 -2.64 -15.30 -25.62
C ASP A 311 -1.57 -14.21 -25.42
N ALA A 312 -0.30 -14.62 -25.52
CA ALA A 312 0.83 -13.73 -25.36
C ALA A 312 0.86 -12.58 -26.38
N LEU A 313 0.46 -12.83 -27.64
CA LEU A 313 0.52 -11.82 -28.70
C LEU A 313 -0.50 -10.70 -28.45
N HIS A 314 -1.71 -11.08 -28.05
CA HIS A 314 -2.72 -10.10 -27.66
C HIS A 314 -2.25 -9.25 -26.47
N LEU A 315 -1.77 -9.89 -25.40
CA LEU A 315 -1.30 -9.19 -24.20
C LEU A 315 -0.16 -8.21 -24.51
N LEU A 316 0.83 -8.64 -25.31
CA LEU A 316 1.92 -7.76 -25.75
C LEU A 316 1.42 -6.60 -26.61
N GLY A 317 0.37 -6.79 -27.42
CA GLY A 317 -0.30 -5.74 -28.17
C GLY A 317 -0.92 -4.64 -27.29
N GLU A 318 -1.35 -5.01 -26.07
CA GLU A 318 -1.83 -4.08 -25.04
C GLU A 318 -0.70 -3.56 -24.12
N GLY A 319 0.55 -3.91 -24.43
CA GLY A 319 1.73 -3.59 -23.64
C GLY A 319 1.81 -4.37 -22.32
N ILE A 320 1.03 -5.43 -22.16
CA ILE A 320 1.04 -6.29 -20.97
C ILE A 320 2.07 -7.39 -21.19
N TRP A 321 3.19 -7.30 -20.47
CA TRP A 321 4.08 -8.43 -20.32
C TRP A 321 3.56 -9.33 -19.22
N PHE A 322 3.17 -10.56 -19.57
CA PHE A 322 2.71 -11.55 -18.61
C PHE A 322 3.56 -12.81 -18.71
N GLY A 323 4.44 -13.02 -17.73
CA GLY A 323 5.40 -14.13 -17.74
C GLY A 323 4.73 -15.48 -17.97
N ARG A 324 3.62 -15.80 -17.30
CA ARG A 324 2.92 -17.07 -17.54
C ARG A 324 2.49 -17.28 -19.00
N ALA A 325 2.01 -16.26 -19.70
CA ALA A 325 1.66 -16.38 -21.11
C ALA A 325 2.90 -16.57 -22.02
N LEU A 326 4.06 -16.08 -21.57
CA LEU A 326 5.33 -16.14 -22.26
C LEU A 326 6.19 -17.36 -21.88
N GLY A 327 5.62 -18.34 -21.17
CA GLY A 327 6.35 -19.56 -20.79
C GLY A 327 7.07 -19.48 -19.43
N MET A 328 6.60 -18.61 -18.53
CA MET A 328 7.12 -18.41 -17.17
C MET A 328 8.58 -17.90 -17.07
N PRO A 329 9.02 -16.92 -17.90
CA PRO A 329 10.30 -16.25 -17.68
C PRO A 329 10.32 -15.54 -16.32
N LEU A 330 11.50 -15.48 -15.72
CA LEU A 330 11.72 -14.85 -14.42
C LEU A 330 12.08 -13.38 -14.63
N PRO A 331 11.32 -12.41 -14.10
CA PRO A 331 11.61 -10.98 -14.22
C PRO A 331 13.01 -10.60 -13.74
N HIS A 332 13.56 -11.32 -12.76
CA HIS A 332 14.95 -11.13 -12.32
C HIS A 332 15.97 -11.28 -13.45
N ASN A 333 15.74 -12.20 -14.38
CA ASN A 333 16.63 -12.42 -15.51
C ASN A 333 16.39 -11.33 -16.56
N GLU A 334 15.13 -11.11 -16.94
CA GLU A 334 14.73 -10.15 -17.97
C GLU A 334 15.09 -8.69 -17.63
N LEU A 335 14.97 -8.31 -16.35
CA LEU A 335 15.29 -6.96 -15.87
C LEU A 335 16.77 -6.76 -15.56
N ALA A 336 17.52 -7.84 -15.31
CA ALA A 336 18.96 -7.77 -15.07
C ALA A 336 19.78 -7.89 -16.35
N ASP A 337 19.18 -8.33 -17.46
CA ASP A 337 19.80 -8.44 -18.78
C ASP A 337 20.47 -7.13 -19.28
N PRO A 338 20.02 -5.91 -18.94
CA PRO A 338 20.79 -4.70 -19.30
C PRO A 338 22.03 -4.46 -18.42
N TRP A 339 22.16 -5.14 -17.27
CA TRP A 339 23.06 -4.76 -16.17
C TRP A 339 24.14 -5.78 -15.84
N TYR A 340 24.06 -7.02 -16.35
CA TYR A 340 25.15 -7.99 -16.21
C TYR A 340 26.33 -7.63 -17.12
N GLN A 341 27.36 -6.99 -16.58
CA GLN A 341 28.61 -6.69 -17.32
C GLN A 341 29.30 -7.94 -17.91
N ASN A 342 28.93 -9.15 -17.47
CA ASN A 342 29.45 -10.43 -17.96
C ASN A 342 28.74 -10.93 -19.23
N LEU A 343 27.70 -10.23 -19.71
CA LEU A 343 26.97 -10.51 -20.96
C LEU A 343 27.82 -10.35 -22.23
N TYR A 344 29.00 -9.75 -22.11
CA TYR A 344 29.98 -9.62 -23.20
C TYR A 344 31.04 -10.73 -23.19
N ALA A 345 30.91 -11.73 -22.31
CA ALA A 345 31.76 -12.92 -22.39
C ALA A 345 31.37 -13.73 -23.64
N GLU A 346 32.37 -14.19 -24.40
CA GLU A 346 32.13 -15.01 -25.59
C GLU A 346 31.41 -16.33 -25.24
N ASP A 347 30.69 -16.93 -26.19
CA ASP A 347 30.00 -18.22 -26.06
C ASP A 347 30.89 -19.35 -25.49
N SER A 348 32.22 -19.20 -25.63
CA SER A 348 33.24 -20.12 -25.12
C SER A 348 33.51 -20.00 -23.61
N SER A 349 32.92 -19.01 -22.94
CA SER A 349 33.17 -18.71 -21.53
C SER A 349 32.66 -19.82 -20.62
N GLY A 350 33.53 -20.26 -19.70
CA GLY A 350 33.22 -21.34 -18.74
C GLY A 350 32.06 -21.03 -17.79
N ILE A 351 31.59 -19.78 -17.72
CA ILE A 351 30.41 -19.37 -16.96
C ILE A 351 29.10 -19.97 -17.52
N TYR A 352 29.08 -20.33 -18.80
CA TYR A 352 27.92 -20.94 -19.47
C TYR A 352 28.00 -22.49 -19.52
N ALA A 353 29.11 -23.08 -19.08
CA ALA A 353 29.38 -24.52 -19.20
C ALA A 353 28.46 -25.42 -18.34
N THR A 354 27.74 -24.85 -17.37
CA THR A 354 26.84 -25.59 -16.46
C THR A 354 25.37 -25.58 -16.90
N GLY A 355 25.08 -25.20 -18.15
CA GLY A 355 23.72 -25.20 -18.71
C GLY A 355 22.94 -23.90 -18.49
N TYR A 356 23.64 -22.79 -18.19
CA TYR A 356 23.05 -21.45 -18.24
C TYR A 356 23.00 -21.01 -19.72
N PRO A 357 21.82 -20.72 -20.30
CA PRO A 357 21.71 -20.30 -21.70
C PRO A 357 22.55 -19.05 -21.97
N HIS A 358 23.17 -18.98 -23.14
CA HIS A 358 23.92 -17.79 -23.53
C HIS A 358 22.94 -16.63 -23.74
N PRO A 359 23.16 -15.42 -23.22
CA PRO A 359 22.15 -14.36 -23.29
C PRO A 359 21.97 -13.72 -24.68
N THR A 360 22.79 -14.10 -25.67
CA THR A 360 22.53 -13.80 -27.09
C THR A 360 21.64 -14.84 -27.76
N ASP A 361 21.24 -15.90 -27.04
CA ASP A 361 20.17 -16.81 -27.43
C ASP A 361 18.83 -16.09 -27.34
N ARG A 362 18.53 -15.33 -28.40
CA ARG A 362 17.32 -14.52 -28.53
C ARG A 362 16.03 -15.32 -28.69
N ALA A 363 16.06 -16.63 -28.41
CA ALA A 363 14.85 -17.43 -28.33
C ALA A 363 13.93 -16.98 -27.18
N GLN A 364 14.41 -16.13 -26.25
CA GLN A 364 13.65 -15.64 -25.08
C GLN A 364 13.58 -14.10 -24.93
N ASP A 365 14.28 -13.31 -25.75
CA ASP A 365 14.33 -11.85 -25.59
C ASP A 365 13.02 -11.14 -26.02
N TYR A 366 12.40 -10.40 -25.10
CA TYR A 366 11.33 -9.44 -25.40
C TYR A 366 11.80 -8.01 -25.08
N ASP A 367 11.83 -7.11 -26.08
CA ASP A 367 12.25 -5.71 -25.91
C ASP A 367 11.14 -4.85 -25.27
N PHE A 368 11.38 -4.36 -24.05
CA PHE A 368 10.43 -3.59 -23.23
C PHE A 368 10.48 -2.08 -23.40
N ARG A 369 11.29 -1.56 -24.32
CA ARG A 369 11.37 -0.12 -24.52
C ARG A 369 10.12 0.39 -25.25
N PRO A 370 9.60 1.59 -24.91
CA PRO A 370 8.57 2.24 -25.72
C PRO A 370 9.06 2.34 -27.17
N ARG A 371 8.25 1.89 -28.13
CA ARG A 371 8.49 2.16 -29.56
C ARG A 371 7.95 3.52 -29.96
#